data_AF-A0A2D3WDX7-F1
#
_entry.id   AF-A0A2D3WDX7-F1
#
_cell.length_a   1.000
_cell.length_b   1.000
_cell.length_c   1.000
_cell.angle_alpha   90.00
_cell.angle_beta   90.00
_cell.angle_gamma   90.00
#
_symmetry.space_group_name_H-M   'P 1'
#
loop_
_entity.id
_entity.type
_entity.pdbx_description
1 polymer ?
#
loop_
_entity_poly.entity_id
_entity_poly.type
_entity_poly.pdbx_seq_one_letter_code
_entity_poly.pdbx_strand_id
1 'polypeptide(L)'
;DDMLIGTFNATQRIFQIDFKSTFASQGYSYSIEDNGTNFAGVTGVNRFLDGSDAKSISLSRDLKEDTSKIKGFKSPANGDNQTALAMVELQFARVTFGTGFDKSSDTVYGYFDTLVTKVGTKTNSVILANESLTAQYNAIKQEYDSVSKVSIDEEMANLIRYQTSYGAAAKVITTIDQMMTTLLGIKA
;
A
#
# COMPACT_ATOMS: atom_id res chain seq x y z
N ASP A 1 52.53 -16.62 15.38
CA ASP A 1 51.90 -15.67 16.29
C ASP A 1 50.75 -15.03 15.53
N ASP A 2 49.51 -15.30 15.92
CA ASP A 2 48.36 -14.92 15.09
C ASP A 2 48.15 -13.42 15.12
N MET A 3 48.03 -12.79 13.96
CA MET A 3 47.84 -11.33 13.84
C MET A 3 46.39 -10.90 14.02
N LEU A 4 45.44 -11.80 13.74
CA LEU A 4 44.01 -11.55 13.73
C LEU A 4 43.33 -12.23 14.93
N ILE A 5 42.24 -11.63 15.39
CA ILE A 5 41.29 -12.19 16.36
C ILE A 5 39.91 -12.17 15.71
N GLY A 6 39.21 -13.30 15.74
CA GLY A 6 37.79 -13.38 15.38
C GLY A 6 36.92 -13.37 16.64
N THR A 7 35.98 -12.43 16.73
CA THR A 7 35.02 -12.33 17.84
C THR A 7 33.60 -12.50 17.29
N PHE A 8 32.82 -13.40 17.87
CA PHE A 8 31.40 -13.53 17.54
C PHE A 8 30.54 -12.95 18.67
N ASN A 9 29.80 -11.89 18.36
CA ASN A 9 28.82 -11.31 19.29
C ASN A 9 27.48 -12.04 19.12
N ALA A 10 27.14 -12.92 20.07
CA ALA A 10 25.91 -13.72 20.00
C ALA A 10 24.62 -12.90 20.05
N THR A 11 24.63 -11.74 20.72
CA THR A 11 23.47 -10.85 20.85
C THR A 11 23.17 -10.12 19.56
N GLN A 12 24.21 -9.59 18.90
CA GLN A 12 24.07 -8.88 17.63
C GLN A 12 24.13 -9.82 16.42
N ARG A 13 24.54 -11.08 16.63
CA ARG A 13 24.80 -12.10 15.60
C ARG A 13 25.82 -11.62 14.56
N ILE A 14 26.82 -10.86 15.02
CA ILE A 14 27.87 -10.27 14.18
C ILE A 14 29.17 -11.03 14.44
N PHE A 15 29.81 -11.49 13.37
CA PHE A 15 31.19 -11.92 13.41
C PHE A 15 32.09 -10.75 13.04
N GLN A 16 33.08 -10.46 13.88
CA GLN A 16 34.08 -9.42 13.66
C GLN A 16 35.46 -10.06 13.56
N ILE A 17 36.25 -9.59 12.60
CA ILE A 17 37.67 -9.91 12.48
C ILE A 17 38.42 -8.62 12.81
N ASP A 18 39.35 -8.67 13.76
CA ASP A 18 40.15 -7.51 14.17
C ASP A 18 41.63 -7.89 14.24
N PHE A 19 42.53 -6.91 14.13
CA PHE A 19 43.93 -7.15 14.50
C PHE A 19 44.07 -7.21 16.01
N LYS A 20 45.01 -8.04 16.50
CA LYS A 20 45.52 -7.86 17.86
C LYS A 20 46.05 -6.44 17.99
N SER A 21 45.81 -5.79 19.13
CA SER A 21 46.13 -4.38 19.38
C SER A 21 47.59 -4.01 19.07
N THR A 22 48.52 -4.96 19.23
CA THR A 22 49.95 -4.82 18.90
C THR A 22 50.23 -4.66 17.40
N PHE A 23 49.46 -5.29 16.52
CA PHE A 23 49.60 -5.16 15.08
C PHE A 23 48.75 -4.00 14.54
N ALA A 24 47.59 -3.74 15.15
CA ALA A 24 46.78 -2.56 14.83
C ALA A 24 47.57 -1.25 15.07
N SER A 25 48.32 -1.15 16.18
CA SER A 25 49.16 0.02 16.48
C SER A 25 50.35 0.20 15.55
N GLN A 26 50.77 -0.87 14.85
CA GLN A 26 51.80 -0.83 13.82
C GLN A 26 51.24 -0.43 12.44
N GLY A 27 49.94 -0.14 12.34
CA GLY A 27 49.30 0.29 11.11
C GLY A 27 48.95 -0.83 10.14
N TYR A 28 48.97 -2.09 10.58
CA TYR A 28 48.50 -3.20 9.74
C TYR A 28 47.00 -3.08 9.49
N SER A 29 46.63 -3.28 8.23
CA SER A 29 45.25 -3.34 7.75
C SER A 29 45.03 -4.63 6.99
N TYR A 30 43.80 -5.14 6.97
CA TYR A 30 43.40 -6.26 6.15
C TYR A 30 42.21 -5.83 5.29
N SER A 31 42.07 -6.43 4.12
CA SER A 31 40.88 -6.32 3.30
C SER A 31 40.35 -7.72 3.01
N ILE A 32 39.04 -7.82 2.85
CA ILE A 32 38.37 -9.06 2.44
C ILE A 32 37.93 -8.86 1.01
N GLU A 33 38.45 -9.70 0.12
CA GLU A 33 37.97 -9.79 -1.25
C GLU A 33 37.14 -11.05 -1.39
N ASP A 34 35.85 -10.86 -1.68
CA ASP A 34 34.92 -11.94 -1.91
C ASP A 34 34.58 -12.04 -3.40
N ASN A 35 34.83 -13.21 -3.98
CA ASN A 35 34.56 -13.50 -5.39
C ASN A 35 33.18 -14.16 -5.57
N GLY A 36 32.15 -13.57 -4.96
CA GLY A 36 30.75 -13.93 -5.21
C GLY A 36 30.09 -14.88 -4.19
N THR A 37 30.74 -15.19 -3.06
CA THR A 37 30.14 -16.04 -2.01
C THR A 37 29.19 -15.27 -1.09
N ASN A 38 29.19 -13.94 -1.17
CA ASN A 38 28.56 -13.01 -0.24
C ASN A 38 29.04 -13.21 1.22
N PHE A 39 30.32 -13.56 1.41
CA PHE A 39 30.89 -13.86 2.72
C PHE A 39 30.71 -12.69 3.71
N ALA A 40 31.07 -11.47 3.29
CA ALA A 40 30.93 -10.28 4.13
C ALA A 40 29.46 -10.00 4.50
N GLY A 41 28.53 -10.24 3.57
CA GLY A 41 27.10 -10.08 3.81
C GLY A 41 26.52 -11.11 4.79
N VAL A 42 26.95 -12.38 4.72
CA VAL A 42 26.48 -13.46 5.60
C VAL A 42 27.08 -13.36 7.00
N THR A 43 28.34 -12.94 7.12
CA THR A 43 29.05 -12.83 8.40
C THR A 43 28.85 -11.49 9.10
N GLY A 44 28.44 -10.46 8.36
CA GLY A 44 28.27 -9.10 8.87
C GLY A 44 29.59 -8.33 9.03
N VAL A 45 30.71 -8.85 8.52
CA VAL A 45 32.01 -8.16 8.58
C VAL A 45 31.98 -6.94 7.67
N ASN A 46 32.42 -5.78 8.20
CA ASN A 46 32.49 -4.50 7.47
C ASN A 46 31.17 -4.10 6.77
N ARG A 47 30.03 -4.41 7.39
CA ARG A 47 28.71 -4.15 6.81
C ARG A 47 28.42 -2.64 6.72
N PHE A 48 28.02 -2.18 5.54
CA PHE A 48 27.58 -0.79 5.32
C PHE A 48 26.16 -0.54 5.86
N LEU A 49 25.24 -1.49 5.65
CA LEU A 49 23.83 -1.37 6.05
C LEU A 49 23.41 -2.41 7.09
N ASP A 50 22.87 -1.95 8.20
CA ASP A 50 22.13 -2.76 9.17
C ASP A 50 20.66 -2.95 8.77
N GLY A 51 19.97 -3.89 9.44
CA GLY A 51 18.60 -4.29 9.13
C GLY A 51 18.49 -5.67 8.48
N SER A 52 17.25 -6.18 8.40
CA SER A 52 16.91 -7.48 7.79
C SER A 52 15.83 -7.38 6.71
N ASP A 53 15.22 -6.20 6.56
CA ASP A 53 14.18 -5.93 5.57
C ASP A 53 14.17 -4.44 5.19
N ALA A 54 13.29 -4.07 4.26
CA ALA A 54 13.16 -2.69 3.78
C ALA A 54 12.67 -1.70 4.85
N LYS A 55 12.08 -2.17 5.96
CA LYS A 55 11.58 -1.30 7.06
C LYS A 55 12.66 -1.01 8.10
N SER A 56 13.59 -1.95 8.29
CA SER A 56 14.64 -1.91 9.29
C SER A 56 16.00 -1.50 8.73
N ILE A 57 16.10 -1.29 7.41
CA ILE A 57 17.34 -0.89 6.75
C ILE A 57 17.88 0.44 7.31
N SER A 58 19.13 0.45 7.74
CA SER A 58 19.80 1.64 8.27
C SER A 58 21.30 1.59 8.02
N LEU A 59 22.00 2.71 8.18
CA LEU A 59 23.47 2.70 8.24
C LEU A 59 23.93 1.86 9.44
N SER A 60 25.07 1.15 9.31
CA SER A 60 25.60 0.40 10.44
C SER A 60 25.97 1.32 11.61
N ARG A 61 25.80 0.82 12.86
CA ARG A 61 25.98 1.65 14.07
C ARG A 61 27.31 2.38 14.10
N ASP A 62 28.40 1.69 13.79
CA ASP A 62 29.76 2.25 13.85
C ASP A 62 29.95 3.41 12.87
N LEU A 63 29.35 3.31 11.68
CA LEU A 63 29.37 4.37 10.65
C LEU A 63 28.43 5.53 11.00
N LYS A 64 27.36 5.26 11.76
CA LYS A 64 26.43 6.29 12.24
C LYS A 64 27.02 7.12 13.37
N GLU A 65 27.78 6.49 14.27
CA GLU A 65 28.47 7.16 15.36
C GLU A 65 29.71 7.91 14.88
N ASP A 66 30.40 7.40 13.86
CA ASP A 66 31.58 8.02 13.28
C ASP A 66 31.63 7.84 11.75
N THR A 67 31.27 8.90 11.02
CA THR A 67 31.26 8.91 9.55
C THR A 67 32.66 8.87 8.93
N SER A 68 33.72 9.18 9.68
CA SER A 68 35.10 9.09 9.20
C SER A 68 35.56 7.64 8.94
N LYS A 69 34.80 6.67 9.46
CA LYS A 69 35.01 5.25 9.22
C LYS A 69 34.53 4.77 7.84
N ILE A 70 33.76 5.58 7.10
CA ILE A 70 33.37 5.26 5.73
C ILE A 70 34.62 5.23 4.84
N LYS A 71 34.91 4.10 4.20
CA LYS A 71 36.08 3.92 3.34
C LYS A 71 35.65 3.74 1.88
N GLY A 72 36.26 4.51 0.98
CA GLY A 72 36.05 4.42 -0.48
C GLY A 72 37.11 3.59 -1.22
N PHE A 73 38.09 3.06 -0.50
CA PHE A 73 39.20 2.27 -1.04
C PHE A 73 38.99 0.78 -0.81
N LYS A 74 39.65 -0.06 -1.62
CA LYS A 74 39.70 -1.52 -1.43
C LYS A 74 40.88 -1.90 -0.52
N SER A 75 41.97 -1.14 -0.60
CA SER A 75 43.17 -1.22 0.24
C SER A 75 43.57 0.19 0.66
N PRO A 76 44.14 0.43 1.86
CA PRO A 76 44.50 1.78 2.31
C PRO A 76 45.77 2.33 1.61
N ALA A 77 45.78 2.28 0.28
CA ALA A 77 46.77 2.91 -0.56
C ALA A 77 46.30 4.33 -0.93
N ASN A 78 47.25 5.27 -0.99
CA ASN A 78 46.95 6.64 -1.39
C ASN A 78 46.36 6.67 -2.81
N GLY A 79 45.19 7.29 -2.96
CA GLY A 79 44.50 7.43 -4.24
C GLY A 79 43.61 6.25 -4.64
N ASP A 80 43.51 5.18 -3.84
CA ASP A 80 42.55 4.12 -4.09
C ASP A 80 41.11 4.61 -3.84
N ASN A 81 40.27 4.49 -4.86
CA ASN A 81 38.85 4.82 -4.84
C ASN A 81 37.98 3.70 -5.44
N GLN A 82 38.52 2.47 -5.57
CA GLN A 82 37.87 1.37 -6.28
C GLN A 82 36.53 0.97 -5.66
N THR A 83 36.42 0.97 -4.32
CA THR A 83 35.16 0.65 -3.63
C THR A 83 34.11 1.73 -3.92
N ALA A 84 34.49 3.00 -3.87
CA ALA A 84 33.58 4.10 -4.19
C ALA A 84 33.13 4.05 -5.66
N LEU A 85 34.04 3.73 -6.58
CA LEU A 85 33.71 3.54 -8.00
C LEU A 85 32.74 2.36 -8.18
N ALA A 86 32.99 1.21 -7.55
CA ALA A 86 32.11 0.06 -7.61
C ALA A 86 30.71 0.36 -7.06
N MET A 87 30.60 1.19 -6.01
CA MET A 87 29.31 1.67 -5.51
C MET A 87 28.57 2.55 -6.53
N VAL A 88 29.27 3.40 -7.27
CA VAL A 88 28.69 4.20 -8.36
C VAL A 88 28.27 3.31 -9.52
N GLU A 89 29.09 2.34 -9.90
CA GLU A 89 28.80 1.39 -10.98
C GLU A 89 27.60 0.49 -10.65
N LEU A 90 27.34 0.22 -9.37
CA LEU A 90 26.18 -0.56 -8.90
C LEU A 90 24.84 0.00 -9.41
N GLN A 91 24.74 1.32 -9.64
CA GLN A 91 23.52 1.93 -10.17
C GLN A 91 23.16 1.43 -11.58
N PHE A 92 24.17 1.00 -12.35
CA PHE A 92 24.04 0.47 -13.70
C PHE A 92 24.09 -1.06 -13.75
N ALA A 93 24.62 -1.69 -12.71
CA ALA A 93 24.67 -3.13 -12.59
C ALA A 93 23.26 -3.73 -12.50
N ARG A 94 23.06 -4.86 -13.18
CA ARG A 94 21.83 -5.64 -13.03
C ARG A 94 21.96 -6.52 -11.78
N VAL A 95 21.09 -6.31 -10.82
CA VAL A 95 20.99 -7.12 -9.61
C VAL A 95 19.71 -7.94 -9.64
N THR A 96 19.69 -9.06 -8.92
CA THR A 96 18.50 -9.91 -8.84
C THR A 96 17.61 -9.46 -7.69
N PHE A 97 16.40 -9.05 -8.01
CA PHE A 97 15.33 -8.72 -7.07
C PHE A 97 14.35 -9.88 -6.91
N GLY A 98 13.78 -10.02 -5.71
CA GLY A 98 12.75 -11.00 -5.40
C GLY A 98 13.25 -12.20 -4.60
N THR A 99 12.31 -13.05 -4.17
CA THR A 99 12.57 -14.23 -3.32
C THR A 99 11.89 -15.45 -3.94
N GLY A 100 12.47 -16.64 -3.74
CA GLY A 100 11.91 -17.88 -4.31
C GLY A 100 11.99 -17.92 -5.83
N PHE A 101 10.88 -18.25 -6.49
CA PHE A 101 10.78 -18.38 -7.95
C PHE A 101 10.50 -17.05 -8.67
N ASP A 102 10.01 -16.03 -7.95
CA ASP A 102 9.72 -14.71 -8.51
C ASP A 102 10.96 -13.82 -8.47
N LYS A 103 11.94 -14.16 -9.30
CA LYS A 103 13.19 -13.41 -9.45
C LYS A 103 13.16 -12.59 -10.73
N SER A 104 13.49 -11.31 -10.63
CA SER A 104 13.74 -10.44 -11.76
C SER A 104 15.14 -9.85 -11.66
N SER A 105 15.88 -9.85 -12.76
CA SER A 105 17.16 -9.15 -12.82
C SER A 105 16.92 -7.80 -13.45
N ASP A 106 17.29 -6.71 -12.78
CA ASP A 106 17.24 -5.36 -13.34
C ASP A 106 18.21 -4.40 -12.64
N THR A 107 18.35 -3.16 -13.12
CA THR A 107 19.04 -2.11 -12.36
C THR A 107 18.19 -1.67 -11.18
N VAL A 108 18.81 -1.05 -10.16
CA VAL A 108 18.10 -0.51 -8.99
C VAL A 108 17.02 0.49 -9.41
N TYR A 109 17.35 1.37 -10.36
CA TYR A 109 16.39 2.34 -10.89
C TYR A 109 15.30 1.69 -11.73
N GLY A 110 15.63 0.76 -12.64
CA GLY A 110 14.65 0.08 -13.49
C GLY A 110 13.63 -0.74 -12.70
N TYR A 111 14.09 -1.43 -11.64
CA TYR A 111 13.19 -2.15 -10.75
C TYR A 111 12.28 -1.21 -9.95
N PHE A 112 12.82 -0.08 -9.47
CA PHE A 112 12.01 0.94 -8.79
C PHE A 112 10.95 1.55 -9.72
N ASP A 113 11.31 1.89 -10.95
CA ASP A 113 10.39 2.43 -11.96
C ASP A 113 9.27 1.43 -12.30
N THR A 114 9.62 0.16 -12.47
CA THR A 114 8.65 -0.92 -12.69
C THR A 114 7.68 -1.06 -11.52
N LEU A 115 8.17 -0.96 -10.28
CA LEU A 115 7.34 -1.03 -9.08
C LEU A 115 6.37 0.15 -9.01
N VAL A 116 6.84 1.38 -9.24
CA VAL A 116 6.01 2.58 -9.24
C VAL A 116 4.95 2.50 -10.34
N THR A 117 5.34 2.07 -11.54
CA THR A 117 4.42 1.86 -12.66
C THR A 117 3.35 0.82 -12.34
N LYS A 118 3.74 -0.30 -11.71
CA LYS A 118 2.78 -1.34 -11.28
C LYS A 118 1.77 -0.80 -10.26
N VAL A 119 2.21 0.01 -9.30
CA VAL A 119 1.32 0.65 -8.33
C VAL A 119 0.40 1.66 -9.01
N GLY A 120 0.94 2.50 -9.90
CA GLY A 120 0.17 3.50 -10.64
C GLY A 120 -0.91 2.87 -11.53
N THR A 121 -0.53 1.88 -12.34
CA THR A 121 -1.47 1.14 -13.20
C THR A 121 -2.55 0.44 -12.40
N LYS A 122 -2.19 -0.26 -11.31
CA LYS A 122 -3.18 -0.91 -10.43
C LYS A 122 -4.13 0.09 -9.80
N THR A 123 -3.63 1.24 -9.35
CA THR A 123 -4.43 2.31 -8.77
C THR A 123 -5.43 2.84 -9.78
N ASN A 124 -4.98 3.14 -11.00
CA ASN A 124 -5.86 3.60 -12.07
C ASN A 124 -6.94 2.57 -12.42
N SER A 125 -6.59 1.28 -12.50
CA SER A 125 -7.57 0.21 -12.72
C SER A 125 -8.63 0.15 -11.61
N VAL A 126 -8.25 0.37 -10.35
CA VAL A 126 -9.19 0.38 -9.22
C VAL A 126 -10.09 1.61 -9.25
N ILE A 127 -9.57 2.78 -9.62
CA ILE A 127 -10.37 4.01 -9.79
C ILE A 127 -11.44 3.80 -10.86
N LEU A 128 -11.06 3.33 -12.05
CA LEU A 128 -12.00 3.06 -13.15
C LEU A 128 -13.06 2.02 -12.76
N ALA A 129 -12.67 0.98 -12.02
CA ALA A 129 -13.60 -0.02 -11.50
C ALA A 129 -14.58 0.60 -10.50
N ASN A 130 -14.10 1.48 -9.60
CA ASN A 130 -14.94 2.16 -8.62
C ASN A 130 -15.95 3.11 -9.29
N GLU A 131 -15.52 3.88 -10.29
CA GLU A 131 -16.40 4.74 -11.09
C GLU A 131 -17.49 3.92 -11.79
N SER A 132 -17.12 2.81 -12.42
CA SER A 132 -18.05 1.91 -13.10
C SER A 132 -19.08 1.31 -12.13
N LEU A 133 -18.62 0.84 -10.97
CA LEU A 133 -19.50 0.29 -9.92
C LEU A 133 -20.43 1.36 -9.33
N THR A 134 -19.94 2.59 -9.18
CA THR A 134 -20.74 3.73 -8.70
C THR A 134 -21.82 4.11 -9.70
N ALA A 135 -21.48 4.15 -11.00
CA ALA A 135 -22.46 4.39 -12.06
C ALA A 135 -23.53 3.30 -12.10
N GLN A 136 -23.13 2.03 -12.01
CA GLN A 136 -24.05 0.90 -11.94
C GLN A 136 -24.95 0.97 -10.71
N TYR A 137 -24.38 1.26 -9.53
CA TYR A 137 -25.15 1.45 -8.30
C TYR A 137 -26.19 2.56 -8.44
N ASN A 138 -25.81 3.71 -9.02
CA ASN A 138 -26.73 4.82 -9.22
C ASN A 138 -27.86 4.47 -10.20
N ALA A 139 -27.58 3.73 -11.27
CA ALA A 139 -28.60 3.27 -12.22
C ALA A 139 -29.60 2.33 -11.54
N ILE A 140 -29.12 1.33 -10.80
CA ILE A 140 -29.97 0.40 -10.03
C ILE A 140 -30.78 1.16 -8.97
N LYS A 141 -30.17 2.13 -8.30
CA LYS A 141 -30.86 2.95 -7.31
C LYS A 141 -31.97 3.79 -7.92
N GLN A 142 -31.75 4.37 -9.10
CA GLN A 142 -32.78 5.10 -9.83
C GLN A 142 -33.94 4.20 -10.27
N GLU A 143 -33.65 2.99 -10.74
CA GLU A 143 -34.68 2.00 -11.09
C GLU A 143 -35.49 1.56 -9.86
N TYR A 144 -34.79 1.24 -8.77
CA TYR A 144 -35.42 0.91 -7.49
C TYR A 144 -36.31 2.05 -6.99
N ASP A 145 -35.80 3.29 -7.05
CA ASP A 145 -36.54 4.48 -6.67
C ASP A 145 -37.77 4.66 -7.59
N SER A 146 -37.66 4.41 -8.89
CA SER A 146 -38.80 4.53 -9.82
C SER A 146 -39.91 3.51 -9.56
N VAL A 147 -39.59 2.32 -9.06
CA VAL A 147 -40.58 1.25 -8.79
C VAL A 147 -41.14 1.37 -7.38
N SER A 148 -40.28 1.69 -6.41
CA SER A 148 -40.61 1.67 -4.99
C SER A 148 -41.10 3.01 -4.46
N LYS A 149 -40.69 4.13 -5.07
CA LYS A 149 -41.17 5.44 -4.63
C LYS A 149 -42.55 5.67 -5.19
N VAL A 150 -43.49 5.86 -4.28
CA VAL A 150 -44.82 6.30 -4.65
C VAL A 150 -44.77 7.78 -5.02
N SER A 151 -45.41 8.14 -6.12
CA SER A 151 -45.54 9.54 -6.49
C SER A 151 -46.57 10.21 -5.57
N ILE A 152 -46.14 11.19 -4.78
CA ILE A 152 -47.03 12.00 -3.92
C ILE A 152 -48.16 12.61 -4.75
N ASP A 153 -47.90 12.96 -6.00
CA ASP A 153 -48.92 13.52 -6.89
C ASP A 153 -49.96 12.48 -7.31
N GLU A 154 -49.55 11.23 -7.56
CA GLU A 154 -50.50 10.14 -7.82
C GLU A 154 -51.27 9.75 -6.56
N GLU A 155 -50.62 9.69 -5.39
CA GLU A 155 -51.31 9.47 -4.12
C GLU A 155 -52.29 10.61 -3.82
N MET A 156 -51.92 11.86 -4.06
CA MET A 156 -52.78 13.02 -3.86
C MET A 156 -53.96 13.02 -4.85
N ALA A 157 -53.73 12.69 -6.13
CA ALA A 157 -54.79 12.57 -7.11
C ALA A 157 -55.77 11.44 -6.75
N ASN A 158 -55.26 10.28 -6.31
CA ASN A 158 -56.08 9.19 -5.81
C ASN A 158 -56.85 9.60 -4.55
N LEU A 159 -56.22 10.33 -3.64
CA LEU A 159 -56.83 10.81 -2.40
C LEU A 159 -57.95 11.82 -2.70
N ILE A 160 -57.74 12.77 -3.60
CA ILE A 160 -58.78 13.70 -4.09
C ILE A 160 -59.92 12.93 -4.75
N ARG A 161 -59.61 11.90 -5.56
CA ARG A 161 -60.62 11.04 -6.19
C ARG A 161 -61.46 10.32 -5.14
N TYR A 162 -60.84 9.71 -4.14
CA TYR A 162 -61.55 9.04 -3.05
C TYR A 162 -62.39 10.02 -2.22
N GLN A 163 -61.88 11.22 -1.90
CA GLN A 163 -62.65 12.26 -1.22
C GLN A 163 -63.86 12.71 -2.03
N THR A 164 -63.69 12.89 -3.35
CA THR A 164 -64.77 13.30 -4.26
C THR A 164 -65.82 12.21 -4.39
N SER A 165 -65.41 10.96 -4.56
CA SER A 165 -66.32 9.80 -4.60
C SER A 165 -67.07 9.62 -3.28
N TYR A 166 -66.40 9.81 -2.14
CA TYR A 166 -67.03 9.76 -0.83
C TYR A 166 -68.07 10.88 -0.65
N GLY A 167 -67.73 12.11 -1.03
CA GLY A 167 -68.67 13.24 -1.02
C GLY A 167 -69.88 13.03 -1.93
N ALA A 168 -69.68 12.41 -3.09
CA ALA A 168 -70.77 12.03 -3.99
C ALA A 168 -71.66 10.93 -3.38
N ALA A 169 -71.07 9.88 -2.80
CA ALA A 169 -71.81 8.82 -2.11
C ALA A 169 -72.61 9.36 -0.92
N ALA A 170 -72.02 10.26 -0.13
CA ALA A 170 -72.71 10.93 0.98
C ALA A 170 -73.92 11.73 0.49
N LYS A 171 -73.79 12.49 -0.61
CA LYS A 171 -74.93 13.20 -1.22
C LYS A 171 -76.03 12.24 -1.66
N VAL A 172 -75.69 11.13 -2.32
CA VAL A 172 -76.68 10.11 -2.73
C VAL A 172 -77.42 9.56 -1.51
N ILE A 173 -76.72 9.21 -0.43
CA ILE A 173 -77.33 8.75 0.83
C ILE A 173 -78.27 9.82 1.39
N THR A 174 -77.83 11.09 1.40
CA THR A 174 -78.64 12.21 1.90
C THR A 174 -79.92 12.38 1.07
N THR A 175 -79.83 12.24 -0.25
CA THR A 175 -81.00 12.29 -1.14
C THR A 175 -81.93 11.10 -0.92
N ILE A 176 -81.39 9.89 -0.70
CA ILE A 176 -82.20 8.72 -0.34
C ILE A 176 -82.92 8.93 0.99
N ASP A 177 -82.25 9.48 2.00
CA ASP A 177 -82.83 9.80 3.30
C ASP A 177 -83.95 10.84 3.20
N GLN A 178 -83.74 11.89 2.38
CA GLN A 178 -84.78 12.87 2.06
C GLN A 178 -85.98 12.24 1.34
N MET A 179 -85.74 11.35 0.38
CA MET A 179 -86.80 10.61 -0.30
C MET A 179 -87.59 9.72 0.67
N MET A 180 -86.90 8.99 1.56
CA MET A 180 -87.54 8.16 2.58
C MET A 180 -88.38 8.97 3.55
N THR A 181 -87.87 10.11 4.02
CA THR A 181 -88.62 11.04 4.89
C THR A 181 -89.86 11.56 4.18
N THR A 182 -89.77 11.89 2.89
CA THR A 182 -90.92 12.37 2.09
C THR A 182 -91.96 11.27 1.91
N LEU A 183 -91.56 10.04 1.61
CA LEU A 183 -92.47 8.89 1.47
C LEU A 183 -93.18 8.54 2.79
N LEU A 184 -92.47 8.63 3.92
CA LEU A 184 -93.04 8.41 5.25
C LEU A 184 -93.96 9.56 5.68
N GLY A 185 -93.63 10.80 5.30
CA GLY A 185 -94.44 12.00 5.58
C GLY A 185 -95.72 12.11 4.76
N ILE A 186 -95.83 11.40 3.63
CA ILE A 186 -97.06 11.33 2.80
C ILE A 186 -98.09 10.35 3.39
N LYS A 187 -97.70 9.50 4.36
CA LYS A 187 -98.61 8.59 5.08
C LYS A 187 -98.97 9.16 6.46
N ALA A 188 -99.65 10.31 6.46
CA ALA A 188 -100.41 10.85 7.59
C ALA A 188 -101.70 11.48 7.05
#